data_AF-A0A1F5A6S6-F1
#
_entry.id   AF-A0A1F5A6S6-F1
#
_cell.length_a   1.000
_cell.length_b   1.000
_cell.length_c   1.000
_cell.angle_alpha   90.00
_cell.angle_beta   90.00
_cell.angle_gamma   90.00
#
_symmetry.space_group_name_H-M   'P 1'
#
loop_
_entity.id
_entity.type
_entity.pdbx_description
1 polymer ?
#
loop_
_entity_poly.entity_id
_entity_poly.type
_entity_poly.pdbx_seq_one_letter_code
_entity_poly.pdbx_strand_id
1 'polypeptide(L)'
;MNKKERGEFRKLLAAKKESITRKLTETITESKEMESNVAQDLVDKAETSYTKEFLLSLSDGEREQLLLIDEALKRLEHGEFGVCQVCHKEIGAKRIVAIPWTPLCIDCQQKAEEELQAQ
;
A
#
# COMPACT_ATOMS: atom_id res chain seq x y z
N MET A 1 7.19 -3.55 -20.66
CA MET A 1 6.51 -2.32 -20.16
C MET A 1 7.42 -1.11 -20.32
N ASN A 2 6.91 -0.01 -20.88
CA ASN A 2 7.67 1.19 -21.22
C ASN A 2 7.73 2.23 -20.08
N LYS A 3 8.56 3.28 -20.24
CA LYS A 3 8.75 4.33 -19.22
C LYS A 3 7.48 5.14 -18.92
N LYS A 4 6.61 5.33 -19.92
CA LYS A 4 5.34 6.08 -19.77
C LYS A 4 4.35 5.28 -18.93
N GLU A 5 4.15 4.01 -19.27
CA GLU A 5 3.27 3.07 -18.54
C GLU A 5 3.68 2.96 -17.07
N ARG A 6 4.99 2.82 -16.78
CA ARG A 6 5.52 2.82 -15.41
C ARG A 6 5.17 4.10 -14.65
N GLY A 7 5.19 5.25 -15.33
CA GLY A 7 4.82 6.54 -14.75
C GLY A 7 3.33 6.62 -14.39
N GLU A 8 2.46 6.05 -15.22
CA GLU A 8 1.01 5.99 -14.95
C GLU A 8 0.71 5.07 -13.77
N PHE A 9 1.32 3.87 -13.72
CA PHE A 9 1.17 2.98 -12.57
C PHE A 9 1.71 3.58 -11.27
N ARG A 10 2.84 4.32 -11.33
CA ARG A 10 3.36 5.04 -10.15
C ARG A 10 2.33 6.03 -9.61
N LYS A 11 1.72 6.84 -10.49
CA LYS A 11 0.68 7.81 -10.09
C LYS A 11 -0.54 7.11 -9.50
N LEU A 12 -0.98 6.01 -10.13
CA LEU A 12 -2.13 5.23 -9.67
C LEU A 12 -1.88 4.62 -8.28
N LEU A 13 -0.71 4.02 -8.05
CA LEU A 13 -0.30 3.46 -6.77
C LEU A 13 -0.18 4.55 -5.69
N ALA A 14 0.42 5.68 -6.01
CA ALA A 14 0.54 6.82 -5.09
C ALA A 14 -0.85 7.36 -4.70
N ALA A 15 -1.76 7.53 -5.66
CA ALA A 15 -3.12 7.96 -5.39
C ALA A 15 -3.89 6.95 -4.53
N LYS A 16 -3.67 5.64 -4.76
CA LYS A 16 -4.29 4.60 -3.94
C LYS A 16 -3.73 4.59 -2.52
N LYS A 17 -2.42 4.76 -2.35
CA LYS A 17 -1.78 4.95 -1.04
C LYS A 17 -2.39 6.14 -0.30
N GLU A 18 -2.47 7.29 -0.98
CA GLU A 18 -3.08 8.50 -0.42
C GLU A 18 -4.54 8.27 0.01
N SER A 19 -5.32 7.53 -0.79
CA SER A 19 -6.70 7.18 -0.43
C SER A 19 -6.82 6.35 0.85
N ILE A 20 -5.87 5.45 1.12
CA ILE A 20 -5.85 4.64 2.35
C ILE A 20 -5.38 5.50 3.52
N THR A 21 -4.35 6.33 3.30
CA THR A 21 -3.79 7.20 4.35
C THR A 21 -4.64 8.43 4.65
N ARG A 22 -5.59 8.82 3.79
CA ARG A 22 -6.49 9.96 4.03
C ARG A 22 -7.27 9.84 5.33
N LYS A 23 -7.65 8.62 5.70
CA LYS A 23 -8.27 8.30 7.00
C LYS A 23 -7.43 8.80 8.17
N LEU A 24 -6.09 8.75 8.06
CA LEU A 24 -5.20 9.30 9.07
C LEU A 24 -5.37 10.80 9.21
N THR A 25 -5.35 11.50 8.08
CA THR A 25 -5.44 12.96 8.06
C THR A 25 -6.76 13.43 8.65
N GLU A 26 -7.86 12.75 8.33
CA GLU A 26 -9.20 13.04 8.90
C GLU A 26 -9.22 12.85 10.43
N THR A 27 -8.73 11.71 10.95
CA THR A 27 -8.63 11.47 12.40
C THR A 27 -7.70 12.45 13.11
N ILE A 28 -6.59 12.84 12.47
CA ILE A 28 -5.67 13.84 13.03
C ILE A 28 -6.30 15.24 13.03
N THR A 29 -7.03 15.63 11.99
CA THR A 29 -7.68 16.95 11.94
C THR A 29 -8.78 17.08 12.99
N GLU A 30 -9.59 16.04 13.19
CA GLU A 30 -10.61 16.01 14.27
C GLU A 30 -9.95 16.12 15.65
N SER A 31 -8.79 15.48 15.84
CA SER A 31 -8.05 15.53 17.11
C SER A 31 -7.33 16.87 17.34
N LYS A 32 -6.83 17.52 16.28
CA LYS A 32 -6.15 18.83 16.34
C LYS A 32 -7.10 20.00 16.59
N GLU A 33 -8.38 19.89 16.23
CA GLU A 33 -9.39 20.90 16.59
C GLU A 33 -9.66 20.96 18.11
N MET A 34 -9.27 19.92 18.87
CA MET A 34 -9.34 19.91 20.34
C MET A 34 -8.05 20.37 21.05
N GLU A 35 -6.89 20.37 20.38
CA GLU A 35 -5.58 20.69 21.00
C GLU A 35 -4.92 21.94 20.39
N SER A 36 -5.49 23.12 20.64
CA SER A 36 -4.94 24.39 20.16
C SER A 36 -3.85 25.02 21.03
N ASN A 37 -3.24 24.34 22.01
CA ASN A 37 -2.39 25.05 22.99
C ASN A 37 -1.25 24.30 23.71
N VAL A 38 -0.59 23.27 23.15
CA VAL A 38 0.64 22.74 23.79
C VAL A 38 1.72 22.28 22.80
N ALA A 39 2.71 23.15 22.63
CA ALA A 39 4.14 22.88 22.45
C ALA A 39 4.62 21.96 21.30
N GLN A 40 5.43 22.58 20.42
CA GLN A 40 6.26 21.99 19.36
C GLN A 40 7.36 21.01 19.84
N ASP A 41 7.37 20.61 21.12
CA ASP A 41 8.36 19.69 21.72
C ASP A 41 7.79 18.27 21.93
N LEU A 42 6.49 18.06 21.64
CA LEU A 42 5.81 16.76 21.65
C LEU A 42 5.74 16.10 20.26
N VAL A 43 6.24 16.77 19.22
CA VAL A 43 6.01 16.39 17.81
C VAL A 43 6.50 14.98 17.50
N ASP A 44 7.70 14.60 17.91
CA ASP A 44 8.26 13.27 17.58
C ASP A 44 7.58 12.11 18.35
N LYS A 45 7.19 12.34 19.61
CA LYS A 45 6.43 11.35 20.40
C LYS A 45 5.00 11.21 19.90
N ALA A 46 4.40 12.31 19.44
CA ALA A 46 3.06 12.32 18.89
C ALA A 46 3.04 11.62 17.52
N GLU A 47 4.03 11.82 16.64
CA GLU A 47 4.10 11.14 15.34
C GLU A 47 4.12 9.60 15.46
N THR A 48 4.87 9.06 16.43
CA THR A 48 4.91 7.61 16.66
C THR A 48 3.58 7.10 17.22
N SER A 49 2.94 7.84 18.14
CA SER A 49 1.64 7.48 18.70
C SER A 49 0.54 7.51 17.65
N TYR A 50 0.47 8.58 16.85
CA TYR A 50 -0.50 8.72 15.77
C TYR A 50 -0.29 7.69 14.66
N THR A 51 0.96 7.38 14.31
CA THR A 51 1.25 6.30 13.34
C THR A 51 0.77 4.95 13.85
N LYS A 52 0.92 4.69 15.14
CA LYS A 52 0.42 3.44 15.75
C LYS A 52 -1.11 3.40 15.79
N GLU A 53 -1.76 4.48 16.22
CA GLU A 53 -3.22 4.60 16.25
C GLU A 53 -3.82 4.51 14.84
N PHE A 54 -3.17 5.14 13.86
CA PHE A 54 -3.49 4.99 12.44
C PHE A 54 -3.45 3.54 11.98
N LEU A 55 -2.32 2.87 12.25
CA LEU A 55 -2.16 1.50 11.84
C LEU A 55 -3.23 0.63 12.48
N LEU A 56 -3.63 0.91 13.73
CA LEU A 56 -4.72 0.21 14.42
C LEU A 56 -6.12 0.53 13.87
N SER A 57 -6.34 1.72 13.31
CA SER A 57 -7.65 2.12 12.74
C SER A 57 -7.94 1.51 11.37
N LEU A 58 -6.90 1.06 10.65
CA LEU A 58 -7.05 0.33 9.40
C LEU A 58 -7.60 -1.09 9.64
N SER A 59 -8.28 -1.66 8.65
CA SER A 59 -8.53 -3.11 8.61
C SER A 59 -7.24 -3.87 8.26
N ASP A 60 -7.20 -5.19 8.54
CA ASP A 60 -6.06 -6.04 8.14
C ASP A 60 -5.80 -5.98 6.64
N GLY A 61 -6.86 -6.01 5.82
CA GLY A 61 -6.74 -5.91 4.37
C GLY A 61 -6.21 -4.55 3.89
N GLU A 62 -6.52 -3.45 4.58
CA GLU A 62 -5.97 -2.13 4.25
C GLU A 62 -4.50 -2.01 4.62
N ARG A 63 -4.09 -2.57 5.77
CA ARG A 63 -2.68 -2.66 6.17
C ARG A 63 -1.89 -3.48 5.15
N GLU A 64 -2.38 -4.65 4.79
CA GLU A 64 -1.76 -5.51 3.78
C GLU A 64 -1.68 -4.80 2.43
N GLN A 65 -2.77 -4.18 1.99
CA GLN A 65 -2.79 -3.44 0.74
C GLN A 65 -1.75 -2.29 0.73
N LEU A 66 -1.59 -1.57 1.84
CA LEU A 66 -0.59 -0.50 1.95
C LEU A 66 0.83 -1.05 1.78
N LEU A 67 1.14 -2.17 2.44
CA LEU A 67 2.42 -2.86 2.28
C LEU A 67 2.67 -3.27 0.82
N LEU A 68 1.67 -3.89 0.18
CA LEU A 68 1.76 -4.31 -1.22
C LEU A 68 1.95 -3.13 -2.18
N ILE A 69 1.32 -1.98 -1.91
CA ILE A 69 1.50 -0.76 -2.69
C ILE A 69 2.93 -0.24 -2.56
N ASP A 70 3.47 -0.21 -1.34
CA ASP A 70 4.84 0.25 -1.09
C ASP A 70 5.87 -0.66 -1.75
N GLU A 71 5.67 -1.98 -1.70
CA GLU A 71 6.49 -2.92 -2.45
C GLU A 71 6.37 -2.73 -3.97
N ALA A 72 5.16 -2.50 -4.48
CA ALA A 72 4.94 -2.27 -5.90
C ALA A 72 5.64 -0.98 -6.40
N LEU A 73 5.67 0.08 -5.58
CA LEU A 73 6.42 1.30 -5.87
C LEU A 73 7.93 1.02 -5.95
N LYS A 74 8.49 0.24 -5.01
CA LYS A 74 9.90 -0.20 -5.05
C LYS A 74 10.18 -1.05 -6.30
N ARG A 75 9.29 -1.97 -6.66
CA ARG A 75 9.41 -2.76 -7.90
C ARG A 75 9.40 -1.89 -9.16
N LEU A 76 8.66 -0.78 -9.17
CA LEU A 76 8.70 0.19 -10.28
C LEU A 76 10.05 0.89 -10.39
N GLU A 77 10.71 1.16 -9.27
CA GLU A 77 12.03 1.78 -9.21
C GLU A 77 13.13 0.83 -9.68
N HIS A 78 13.09 -0.43 -9.24
CA HIS A 78 14.06 -1.46 -9.63
C HIS A 78 13.79 -2.06 -11.02
N GLY A 79 12.63 -1.75 -11.62
CA GLY A 79 12.27 -2.22 -12.95
C GLY A 79 11.69 -3.64 -12.99
N GLU A 80 11.32 -4.19 -11.83
CA GLU A 80 10.74 -5.52 -11.63
C GLU A 80 9.20 -5.52 -11.62
N PHE A 81 8.58 -4.35 -11.77
CA PHE A 81 7.12 -4.25 -11.78
C PHE A 81 6.49 -5.04 -12.93
N GLY A 82 5.41 -5.75 -12.61
CA GLY A 82 4.69 -6.60 -13.55
C GLY A 82 5.29 -8.01 -13.71
N VAL A 83 6.24 -8.39 -12.86
CA VAL A 83 6.81 -9.74 -12.81
C VAL A 83 6.38 -10.43 -11.50
N CYS A 84 5.90 -11.67 -11.61
CA CYS A 84 5.50 -12.49 -10.48
C CYS A 84 6.70 -12.80 -9.59
N GLN A 85 6.57 -12.57 -8.29
CA GLN A 85 7.65 -12.81 -7.32
C GLN A 85 7.93 -14.29 -7.05
N VAL A 86 7.00 -15.19 -7.41
CA VAL A 86 7.13 -16.64 -7.19
C VAL A 86 7.67 -17.36 -8.41
N CYS A 87 7.05 -17.16 -9.58
CA CYS A 87 7.41 -17.89 -10.79
C CYS A 87 8.24 -17.08 -11.79
N HIS A 88 8.52 -15.80 -11.49
CA HIS A 88 9.28 -14.87 -12.32
C HIS A 88 8.74 -14.66 -13.75
N LYS A 89 7.49 -15.05 -14.00
CA LYS A 89 6.78 -14.78 -15.26
C LYS A 89 6.07 -13.43 -15.21
N GLU A 90 5.79 -12.88 -16.39
CA GLU A 90 4.99 -11.66 -16.50
C GLU A 90 3.59 -11.86 -15.91
N ILE A 91 3.12 -10.89 -15.13
CA ILE A 91 1.76 -10.84 -14.62
C ILE A 91 0.87 -10.35 -15.76
N GLY A 92 -0.22 -11.08 -16.03
CA GLY A 92 -1.12 -10.76 -17.14
C GLY A 92 -1.64 -9.31 -17.07
N ALA A 93 -1.65 -8.62 -18.21
CA ALA A 93 -1.97 -7.19 -18.29
C ALA A 93 -3.32 -6.83 -17.64
N LYS A 94 -4.36 -7.66 -17.83
CA LYS A 94 -5.68 -7.46 -17.19
C LYS A 94 -5.59 -7.44 -15.67
N ARG A 95 -4.74 -8.29 -15.09
CA ARG A 95 -4.53 -8.37 -13.64
C ARG A 95 -3.74 -7.18 -13.13
N ILE A 96 -2.67 -6.76 -13.82
CA ILE A 96 -1.90 -5.56 -13.43
C ILE A 96 -2.79 -4.31 -13.47
N VAL A 97 -3.64 -4.17 -14.49
CA VAL A 97 -4.54 -3.00 -14.59
C VAL A 97 -5.59 -3.00 -13.47
N ALA A 98 -6.13 -4.17 -13.13
CA ALA A 98 -7.14 -4.29 -12.07
C ALA A 98 -6.55 -4.16 -10.65
N ILE A 99 -5.37 -4.77 -10.41
CA ILE A 99 -4.72 -4.87 -9.10
C ILE A 99 -3.22 -4.59 -9.28
N PRO A 100 -2.81 -3.32 -9.46
CA PRO A 100 -1.43 -2.96 -9.80
C PRO A 100 -0.44 -3.22 -8.66
N TRP A 101 -0.90 -3.37 -7.42
CA TRP A 101 -0.04 -3.70 -6.28
C TRP A 101 0.25 -5.20 -6.14
N THR A 102 -0.37 -6.06 -6.95
CA THR A 102 -0.22 -7.52 -6.79
C THR A 102 1.23 -7.99 -7.02
N PRO A 103 1.79 -8.82 -6.12
CA PRO A 103 3.11 -9.43 -6.31
C PRO A 103 3.07 -10.70 -7.17
N LEU A 104 1.89 -11.28 -7.38
CA LEU A 104 1.72 -12.63 -7.94
C LEU A 104 0.90 -12.63 -9.22
N CYS A 105 1.21 -13.57 -10.11
CA CYS A 105 0.30 -13.94 -11.20
C CYS A 105 -0.92 -14.70 -10.63
N ILE A 106 -1.94 -14.89 -11.47
CA ILE A 106 -3.18 -15.57 -11.05
C ILE A 106 -2.92 -17.00 -10.58
N ASP A 107 -2.09 -17.76 -11.29
CA ASP A 107 -1.80 -19.16 -10.93
C ASP A 107 -1.07 -19.27 -9.59
N CYS A 108 -0.10 -18.38 -9.32
CA CYS A 108 0.62 -18.37 -8.04
C CYS A 108 -0.26 -17.86 -6.90
N GLN A 109 -1.16 -16.91 -7.17
CA GLN A 109 -2.13 -16.44 -6.19
C GLN A 109 -3.10 -17.58 -5.79
N GLN A 110 -3.65 -18.30 -6.77
CA GLN A 110 -4.58 -19.40 -6.50
C GLN A 110 -3.93 -20.48 -5.64
N LYS A 111 -2.68 -20.86 -5.94
CA LYS A 111 -1.93 -21.83 -5.12
C LYS A 111 -1.73 -21.36 -3.68
N ALA A 112 -1.36 -20.09 -3.48
CA ALA A 112 -1.19 -19.53 -2.15
C ALA A 112 -2.51 -19.52 -1.35
N GLU A 113 -3.64 -19.26 -2.02
CA GLU A 113 -4.97 -19.29 -1.40
C GLU A 113 -5.39 -20.72 -1.02
N GLU A 114 -5.14 -21.70 -1.89
CA GLU A 114 -5.39 -23.13 -1.61
C GLU A 114 -4.56 -23.62 -0.41
N GLU A 115 -3.29 -23.25 -0.33
CA GLU A 115 -2.39 -23.60 0.78
C GLU A 115 -2.83 -22.98 2.11
N LEU A 116 -3.41 -21.78 2.08
CA LEU A 116 -3.92 -21.11 3.28
C LEU A 116 -5.23 -21.76 3.78
N GLN A 117 -6.09 -22.20 2.86
CA GLN A 117 -7.36 -22.88 3.19
C GLN A 117 -7.18 -24.32 3.69
N ALA A 118 -6.05 -24.94 3.38
CA ALA A 118 -5.71 -26.29 3.81
C ALA A 118 -5.12 -26.36 5.24
N GLN A 119 -4.96 -25.21 5.91
CA GLN A 119 -4.43 -25.07 7.28
C GLN A 119 -5.56 -24.79 8.28
#